data_AF-A0A5E7YG45-F1
#
_entry.id   AF-A0A5E7YG45-F1
#
_cell.length_a   1.000
_cell.length_b   1.000
_cell.length_c   1.000
_cell.angle_alpha   90.00
_cell.angle_beta   90.00
_cell.angle_gamma   90.00
#
_symmetry.space_group_name_H-M   'P 1'
#
loop_
_entity.id
_entity.type
_entity.pdbx_description
1 polymer ?
#
loop_
_entity_poly.entity_id
_entity_poly.type
_entity_poly.pdbx_seq_one_letter_code
_entity_poly.pdbx_strand_id
1 'polypeptide(L)'
;MKVIVDANIVFSAILNTSSKIGYLLLNSVNHIEFVAPEYMIYEVKKYFSKIEKITNKPFDEIERIYASTIKNVQLISESEIPFQHWITAEEIVSGIDPKDTPYVALQTLWE
;
A
#
# COMPACT_ATOMS: atom_id res chain seq x y z
N MET A 1 7.55 14.53 -5.52
CA MET A 1 6.53 14.49 -4.44
C MET A 1 6.32 13.03 -4.09
N LYS A 2 6.41 12.68 -2.80
CA LYS A 2 6.18 11.32 -2.32
C LYS A 2 4.71 11.15 -1.93
N VAL A 3 4.13 10.02 -2.30
CA VAL A 3 2.75 9.68 -1.97
C VAL A 3 2.74 8.30 -1.34
N ILE A 4 2.21 8.22 -0.12
CA ILE A 4 2.05 6.95 0.58
C ILE A 4 0.89 6.17 -0.02
N VAL A 5 1.14 4.90 -0.31
CA VAL A 5 0.15 3.98 -0.85
C VAL A 5 -0.31 3.01 0.25
N ASP A 6 -1.57 3.17 0.67
CA ASP A 6 -2.27 2.24 1.57
C ASP A 6 -2.63 0.93 0.83
N ALA A 7 -2.65 -0.19 1.56
CA ALA A 7 -3.23 -1.46 1.13
C ALA A 7 -4.62 -1.30 0.49
N ASN A 8 -5.49 -0.42 0.99
CA ASN A 8 -6.82 -0.20 0.38
C ASN A 8 -6.74 0.38 -1.04
N ILE A 9 -5.73 1.20 -1.32
CA ILE A 9 -5.48 1.76 -2.65
C ILE A 9 -5.03 0.66 -3.61
N VAL A 10 -4.12 -0.22 -3.16
CA VAL A 10 -3.67 -1.39 -3.94
C VAL A 10 -4.82 -2.36 -4.16
N PHE A 11 -5.61 -2.66 -3.12
CA PHE A 11 -6.81 -3.51 -3.22
C PHE A 11 -7.79 -2.97 -4.27
N SER A 12 -8.08 -1.67 -4.24
CA SER A 12 -8.97 -1.01 -5.20
C SER A 12 -8.42 -1.08 -6.63
N ALA A 13 -7.10 -0.92 -6.80
CA ALA A 13 -6.44 -1.04 -8.09
C ALA A 13 -6.48 -2.48 -8.65
N ILE A 14 -6.36 -3.51 -7.80
CA ILE A 14 -6.50 -4.91 -8.23
C ILE A 14 -7.93 -5.22 -8.68
N LEU A 15 -8.93 -4.72 -7.94
CA LEU A 15 -10.34 -4.91 -8.31
C LEU A 15 -10.70 -4.22 -9.63
N ASN A 16 -10.09 -3.07 -9.92
CA ASN A 16 -10.29 -2.37 -11.18
C ASN A 16 -9.00 -1.63 -11.61
N THR A 17 -8.20 -2.31 -12.41
CA THR A 17 -6.91 -1.79 -12.92
C THR A 17 -7.09 -0.62 -13.89
N SER A 18 -8.25 -0.51 -14.53
CA SER A 18 -8.60 0.60 -15.43
C SER A 18 -9.17 1.81 -14.70
N SER A 19 -9.31 1.75 -13.37
CA SER A 19 -9.69 2.90 -12.56
C SER A 19 -8.62 3.99 -12.66
N LYS A 20 -9.01 5.25 -12.38
CA LYS A 20 -8.05 6.38 -12.33
C LYS A 20 -6.87 6.08 -11.40
N ILE A 21 -7.13 5.42 -10.28
CA ILE A 21 -6.11 5.05 -9.28
C ILE A 21 -5.15 4.00 -9.84
N GLY A 22 -5.69 2.92 -10.44
CA GLY A 22 -4.87 1.89 -11.08
C GLY A 22 -4.01 2.48 -12.21
N TYR A 23 -4.60 3.34 -13.04
CA TYR A 23 -3.87 4.06 -14.09
C TYR A 23 -2.74 4.92 -13.51
N LEU A 24 -2.99 5.67 -12.44
CA LEU A 24 -1.99 6.54 -11.80
C LEU A 24 -0.80 5.73 -11.28
N LEU A 25 -1.04 4.66 -10.53
CA LEU A 25 0.01 3.79 -9.98
C LEU A 25 0.89 3.16 -11.09
N LEU A 26 0.28 2.80 -12.21
CA LEU A 26 0.96 2.14 -13.32
C LEU A 26 1.73 3.12 -14.22
N ASN A 27 1.26 4.36 -14.38
CA ASN A 27 1.75 5.26 -15.44
C ASN A 27 2.37 6.58 -14.95
N SER A 28 2.33 6.90 -13.65
CA SER A 28 2.75 8.23 -13.15
C SER A 28 4.15 8.25 -12.50
N VAL A 29 4.94 7.21 -12.69
CA VAL A 29 6.26 7.03 -12.03
C VAL A 29 7.26 8.15 -12.30
N ASN A 30 7.15 8.85 -13.43
CA ASN A 30 8.04 9.97 -13.76
C ASN A 30 7.65 11.28 -13.04
N HIS A 31 6.51 11.30 -12.34
CA HIS A 31 5.96 12.50 -11.70
C HIS A 31 5.71 12.31 -10.21
N ILE A 32 5.43 11.08 -9.78
CA ILE A 32 5.08 10.74 -8.40
C ILE A 32 5.93 9.56 -7.94
N GLU A 33 6.57 9.73 -6.79
CA GLU A 33 7.25 8.66 -6.07
C GLU A 33 6.24 7.99 -5.15
N PHE A 34 5.77 6.81 -5.52
CA PHE A 34 4.88 6.01 -4.69
C PHE A 34 5.71 5.21 -3.69
N VAL A 35 5.33 5.29 -2.42
CA VAL A 35 6.06 4.64 -1.31
C VAL A 35 5.06 3.93 -0.39
N ALA A 36 5.45 2.84 0.23
CA ALA A 36 4.62 2.14 1.22
C ALA A 36 5.50 1.34 2.21
N PRO A 37 5.03 1.08 3.44
CA PRO A 37 5.68 0.12 4.32
C PRO A 37 5.55 -1.29 3.75
N GLU A 38 6.52 -2.17 4.00
CA GLU A 38 6.43 -3.59 3.61
C GLU A 38 5.19 -4.28 4.22
N TYR A 39 4.71 -3.82 5.38
CA TYR A 39 3.47 -4.21 6.02
C TYR A 39 2.26 -4.20 5.08
N MET A 40 2.22 -3.27 4.12
CA MET A 40 1.17 -3.19 3.11
C MET A 40 1.02 -4.52 2.34
N ILE A 41 2.13 -5.21 2.06
CA ILE A 41 2.11 -6.51 1.37
C ILE A 41 1.30 -7.53 2.16
N TYR A 42 1.52 -7.60 3.48
CA TYR A 42 0.80 -8.50 4.37
C TYR A 42 -0.70 -8.22 4.33
N GLU A 43 -1.07 -6.95 4.42
CA GLU A 43 -2.48 -6.53 4.42
C GLU A 43 -3.18 -6.86 3.11
N VAL A 44 -2.57 -6.51 1.96
CA VAL A 44 -3.18 -6.79 0.65
C VAL A 44 -3.34 -8.30 0.43
N LYS A 45 -2.30 -9.09 0.76
CA LYS A 45 -2.34 -10.55 0.58
C LYS A 45 -3.39 -11.22 1.46
N LYS A 46 -3.68 -10.68 2.66
CA LYS A 46 -4.77 -11.15 3.52
C LYS A 46 -6.14 -11.09 2.83
N TYR A 47 -6.31 -10.19 1.86
CA TYR A 47 -7.55 -10.04 1.11
C TYR A 47 -7.58 -10.79 -0.23
N PHE A 48 -6.54 -11.52 -0.64
CA PHE A 48 -6.52 -12.24 -1.92
C PHE A 48 -7.71 -13.20 -2.09
N SER A 49 -8.04 -13.98 -1.07
CA SER A 49 -9.22 -14.86 -1.11
C SER A 49 -10.54 -14.10 -1.21
N LYS A 50 -10.59 -12.86 -0.71
CA LYS A 50 -11.77 -11.98 -0.87
C LYS A 50 -11.84 -11.42 -2.29
N ILE A 51 -10.71 -11.02 -2.87
CA ILE A 51 -10.61 -10.53 -4.25
C ILE A 51 -11.04 -11.63 -5.23
N GLU A 52 -10.58 -12.86 -5.03
CA GLU A 52 -10.97 -14.03 -5.82
C GLU A 52 -12.48 -14.21 -5.84
N LYS A 53 -13.13 -14.17 -4.66
CA LYS A 53 -14.59 -14.29 -4.55
C LYS A 53 -15.36 -13.15 -5.24
N ILE A 54 -14.83 -11.92 -5.19
CA ILE A 54 -15.52 -10.75 -5.77
C ILE A 54 -15.33 -10.68 -7.29
N THR A 55 -14.14 -11.00 -7.78
CA THR A 55 -13.77 -10.83 -9.19
C THR A 55 -13.98 -12.08 -10.03
N ASN A 56 -14.11 -13.25 -9.38
CA ASN A 56 -14.14 -14.57 -10.01
C ASN A 56 -12.90 -14.85 -10.89
N LYS A 57 -11.77 -14.20 -10.57
CA LYS A 57 -10.48 -14.38 -11.24
C LYS A 57 -9.67 -15.47 -10.53
N PRO A 58 -8.94 -16.32 -11.25
CA PRO A 58 -8.06 -17.30 -10.63
C PRO A 58 -6.91 -16.61 -9.88
N PHE A 59 -6.43 -17.26 -8.83
CA PHE A 59 -5.38 -16.72 -7.95
C PHE A 59 -4.12 -16.26 -8.69
N ASP A 60 -3.67 -16.99 -9.72
CA ASP A 60 -2.49 -16.65 -10.52
C ASP A 60 -2.68 -15.34 -11.32
N GLU A 61 -3.91 -15.05 -11.77
CA GLU A 61 -4.25 -13.77 -12.38
C GLU A 61 -4.21 -12.63 -11.34
N ILE A 62 -4.76 -12.85 -10.15
CA ILE A 62 -4.73 -11.86 -9.05
C ILE A 62 -3.29 -11.54 -8.65
N GLU A 63 -2.45 -12.55 -8.52
CA GLU A 63 -1.04 -12.39 -8.18
C GLU A 63 -0.28 -11.59 -9.24
N ARG A 64 -0.53 -11.86 -10.53
CA ARG A 64 0.04 -11.08 -11.64
C ARG A 64 -0.42 -9.61 -11.61
N ILE A 65 -1.71 -9.36 -11.39
CA ILE A 65 -2.25 -8.00 -11.29
C ILE A 65 -1.64 -7.26 -10.10
N TYR A 66 -1.57 -7.92 -8.94
CA TYR A 66 -0.92 -7.39 -7.74
C TYR A 66 0.53 -7.01 -8.01
N ALA A 67 1.32 -7.94 -8.55
CA ALA A 67 2.73 -7.71 -8.86
C ALA A 67 2.92 -6.52 -9.82
N SER A 68 2.07 -6.40 -10.83
CA SER A 68 2.08 -5.24 -11.74
C SER A 68 1.70 -3.95 -11.02
N THR A 69 0.73 -3.99 -10.10
CA THR A 69 0.22 -2.81 -9.39
C THR A 69 1.26 -2.22 -8.44
N ILE A 70 1.99 -3.08 -7.71
CA ILE A 70 2.99 -2.64 -6.74
C ILE A 70 4.38 -2.45 -7.34
N LYS A 71 4.61 -2.84 -8.60
CA LYS A 71 5.93 -2.76 -9.28
C LYS A 71 6.59 -1.39 -9.16
N ASN A 72 5.78 -0.34 -9.14
CA ASN A 72 6.20 1.05 -9.13
C ASN A 72 6.16 1.70 -7.73
N VAL A 73 5.78 0.93 -6.71
CA VAL A 73 5.73 1.37 -5.33
C VAL A 73 7.04 0.98 -4.65
N GLN A 74 7.80 1.96 -4.17
CA GLN A 74 8.96 1.70 -3.36
C GLN A 74 8.51 1.22 -1.97
N LEU A 75 8.91 0.00 -1.64
CA LEU A 75 8.64 -0.60 -0.34
C LEU A 75 9.77 -0.24 0.62
N ILE A 76 9.41 0.25 1.81
CA ILE A 76 10.33 0.61 2.87
C ILE A 76 10.14 -0.40 4.01
N SER A 77 11.23 -1.03 4.43
CA SER A 77 11.19 -1.97 5.55
C SER A 77 10.91 -1.22 6.85
N GLU A 78 10.10 -1.81 7.74
CA GLU A 78 9.80 -1.22 9.05
C GLU A 78 11.07 -0.96 9.88
N SER A 79 12.11 -1.77 9.67
CA SER A 79 13.41 -1.61 10.32
C SER A 79 14.20 -0.38 9.88
N GLU A 80 13.85 0.21 8.74
CA GLU A 80 14.46 1.46 8.24
C GLU A 80 13.84 2.70 8.88
N ILE A 81 12.68 2.56 9.53
CA ILE A 81 11.97 3.67 10.17
C ILE A 81 12.46 3.80 11.62
N PRO A 82 13.10 4.93 12.01
CA PRO A 82 13.57 5.12 13.37
C PRO A 82 12.44 5.08 14.41
N PHE A 83 12.72 4.51 15.58
CA PHE A 83 11.74 4.26 16.64
C PHE A 83 10.89 5.48 17.05
N GLN A 84 11.46 6.69 17.03
CA GLN A 84 10.72 7.91 17.36
C GLN A 84 9.49 8.14 16.47
N HIS A 85 9.57 7.78 15.20
CA HIS A 85 8.45 7.93 14.24
C HIS A 85 7.32 6.95 14.54
N TRP A 86 7.64 5.77 15.06
CA TRP A 86 6.65 4.79 15.51
C TRP A 86 5.86 5.29 16.72
N ILE A 87 6.53 5.90 17.70
CA ILE A 87 5.86 6.48 18.88
C ILE A 87 4.88 7.56 18.43
N THR A 88 5.35 8.52 17.63
CA THR A 88 4.50 9.61 17.13
C THR A 88 3.33 9.09 16.31
N ALA A 89 3.57 8.10 15.43
CA ALA A 89 2.50 7.50 14.65
C ALA A 89 1.45 6.79 15.51
N GLU A 90 1.89 5.99 16.49
CA GLU A 90 0.99 5.28 17.40
C GLU A 90 0.12 6.26 18.19
N GLU A 91 0.71 7.34 18.71
CA GLU A 91 -0.04 8.40 19.39
C GLU A 91 -1.14 8.99 18.49
N ILE A 92 -0.81 9.27 17.23
CA ILE A 92 -1.75 9.82 16.24
C ILE A 92 -2.91 8.85 15.95
N VAL A 93 -2.62 7.55 15.76
CA VAL A 93 -3.63 6.59 15.27
C VAL A 93 -4.30 5.75 16.36
N SER A 94 -3.82 5.79 17.60
CA SER A 94 -4.30 4.96 18.72
C SER A 94 -5.81 5.02 18.96
N GLY A 95 -6.44 6.17 18.70
CA GLY A 95 -7.89 6.38 18.83
C GLY A 95 -8.70 6.15 17.55
N ILE A 96 -8.07 5.75 16.44
CA ILE A 96 -8.67 5.68 15.10
C ILE A 96 -8.53 4.26 14.52
N ASP A 97 -7.35 3.92 13.98
CA ASP A 97 -7.02 2.55 13.55
C ASP A 97 -5.52 2.29 13.83
N PRO A 98 -5.19 1.51 14.88
CA PRO A 98 -3.81 1.17 15.20
C PRO A 98 -3.03 0.48 14.06
N LYS A 99 -3.72 -0.10 13.06
CA LYS A 99 -3.04 -0.71 11.90
C LYS A 99 -2.50 0.31 10.92
N ASP A 100 -2.95 1.57 10.98
CA ASP A 100 -2.42 2.64 10.15
C ASP A 100 -1.04 3.13 10.63
N THR A 101 -0.59 2.68 11.81
CA THR A 101 0.69 3.07 12.41
C THR A 101 1.87 2.97 11.44
N PRO A 102 2.09 1.88 10.69
CA PRO A 102 3.22 1.79 9.75
C PRO A 102 3.19 2.83 8.63
N TYR A 103 1.99 3.19 8.14
CA TYR A 103 1.84 4.20 7.09
C TYR A 103 2.10 5.61 7.62
N VAL A 104 1.58 5.93 8.81
CA VAL A 104 1.82 7.23 9.46
C VAL A 104 3.28 7.35 9.91
N ALA A 105 3.88 6.28 10.44
CA ALA A 105 5.30 6.27 10.81
C ALA A 105 6.17 6.59 9.59
N LEU A 106 5.87 5.97 8.45
CA LEU A 106 6.56 6.25 7.19
C LEU A 106 6.35 7.70 6.71
N GLN A 107 5.15 8.27 6.88
CA GLN A 107 4.86 9.68 6.54
C GLN A 107 5.77 10.63 7.30
N THR A 108 5.89 10.43 8.61
CA THR A 108 6.68 11.30 9.48
C THR A 108 8.19 11.19 9.24
N LEU A 109 8.67 10.20 8.47
CA LEU A 109 10.09 10.03 8.14
C LEU A 109 10.65 11.17 7.26
N TRP A 110 9.78 11.87 6.53
CA TRP A 110 10.16 12.94 5.61
C TRP A 110 9.60 14.32 5.98
N GLU A 111 9.10 14.47 7.20
CA GLU A 111 8.69 15.74 7.81
C GLU A 111 9.86 16.39 8.56
#